data_AF-A0A976JKI6-F1
#
_entry.id   AF-A0A976JKI6-F1
#
_cell.length_a   1.000
_cell.length_b   1.000
_cell.length_c   1.000
_cell.angle_alpha   90.00
_cell.angle_beta   90.00
_cell.angle_gamma   90.00
#
_symmetry.space_group_name_H-M   'P 1'
#
loop_
_entity.id
_entity.type
_entity.pdbx_description
1 polymer ?
#
loop_
_entity_poly.entity_id
_entity_poly.type
_entity_poly.pdbx_seq_one_letter_code
_entity_poly.pdbx_strand_id
1 'polypeptide(L)'
;LRSKLGLVDLQNNWVKGRYLKLNKKYYNQSLIYPLPEKGLKGLGVHTSFDLDGIVRFGPDTFDIDSIDYKVEEDALEAMWQAIQKTFKGIEKSDLSLDYAGIRAKIRGNDDFIIQSPLKGYVECLGIESPGLTASPAIAKYLVENLL
;
A
#
# COMPACT_ATOMS: atom_id res chain seq x y z
N LEU A 1 14.81 -1.99 17.28
CA LEU A 1 16.22 -1.54 17.22
C LEU A 1 16.35 -0.12 17.75
N ARG A 2 15.68 0.88 17.15
CA ARG A 2 15.59 2.27 17.65
C ARG A 2 15.48 2.41 19.18
N SER A 3 14.49 1.76 19.77
CA SER A 3 14.29 1.80 21.24
C SER A 3 15.49 1.27 22.03
N LYS A 4 16.18 0.22 21.54
CA LYS A 4 17.42 -0.31 22.16
C LYS A 4 18.61 0.65 22.00
N LEU A 5 18.55 1.57 21.03
CA LEU A 5 19.53 2.62 20.80
C LEU A 5 19.15 3.96 21.48
N GLY A 6 18.08 3.98 22.28
CA GLY A 6 17.60 5.18 22.97
C GLY A 6 16.76 6.14 22.11
N LEU A 7 16.44 5.77 20.87
CA LEU A 7 15.62 6.58 19.95
C LEU A 7 14.13 6.22 20.13
N VAL A 8 13.34 7.15 20.70
CA VAL A 8 11.93 6.93 21.09
C VAL A 8 10.96 8.03 20.61
N ASP A 9 11.46 8.91 19.75
CA ASP A 9 10.81 10.08 19.16
C ASP A 9 9.83 9.76 18.01
N LEU A 10 9.86 8.53 17.48
CA LEU A 10 9.01 8.12 16.34
C LEU A 10 8.17 6.89 16.68
N GLN A 11 6.93 6.89 16.19
CA GLN A 11 5.98 5.79 16.34
C GLN A 11 5.47 5.35 14.96
N ASN A 12 5.39 4.04 14.73
CA ASN A 12 4.78 3.50 13.51
C ASN A 12 3.26 3.69 13.52
N ASN A 13 2.70 3.90 12.34
CA ASN A 13 1.28 3.76 12.06
C ASN A 13 1.13 2.74 10.92
N TRP A 14 0.38 1.67 11.15
CA TRP A 14 0.22 0.61 10.17
C TRP A 14 -1.08 0.78 9.42
N VAL A 15 -1.00 0.77 8.09
CA VAL A 15 -2.18 0.91 7.24
C VAL A 15 -2.28 -0.29 6.31
N LYS A 16 -3.23 -1.17 6.59
CA LYS A 16 -3.55 -2.34 5.79
C LYS A 16 -4.31 -1.94 4.52
N GLY A 17 -4.04 -2.66 3.44
CA GLY A 17 -4.81 -2.60 2.23
C GLY A 17 -4.94 -3.99 1.62
N ARG A 18 -6.18 -4.41 1.35
CA ARG A 18 -6.54 -5.74 0.87
C ARG A 18 -6.85 -5.70 -0.61
N TYR A 19 -6.59 -6.79 -1.31
CA TYR A 19 -6.80 -6.92 -2.74
C TYR A 19 -7.72 -8.09 -3.05
N LEU A 20 -8.56 -7.90 -4.07
CA LEU A 20 -9.39 -8.94 -4.67
C LEU A 20 -8.83 -9.30 -6.03
N LYS A 21 -8.88 -10.59 -6.37
CA LYS A 21 -8.53 -11.11 -7.69
C LYS A 21 -9.79 -11.28 -8.53
N LEU A 22 -9.69 -10.93 -9.81
CA LEU A 22 -10.73 -11.20 -10.81
C LEU A 22 -10.51 -12.57 -11.46
N ASN A 23 -11.50 -13.45 -11.34
CA ASN A 23 -11.53 -14.81 -11.91
C ASN A 23 -12.18 -14.83 -13.31
N LYS A 24 -11.94 -13.77 -14.08
CA LYS A 24 -12.52 -13.56 -15.40
C LYS A 24 -11.54 -12.80 -16.26
N LYS A 25 -11.51 -13.12 -17.56
CA LYS A 25 -10.77 -12.31 -18.53
C LYS A 25 -11.39 -10.92 -18.60
N TYR A 26 -10.59 -9.91 -18.29
CA TYR A 26 -10.98 -8.52 -18.41
C TYR A 26 -9.96 -7.83 -19.30
N TYR A 27 -10.35 -7.57 -20.55
CA TYR A 27 -9.47 -6.94 -21.51
C TYR A 27 -9.36 -5.46 -21.18
N ASN A 28 -8.35 -5.14 -20.39
CA ASN A 28 -7.90 -3.78 -20.14
C ASN A 28 -6.37 -3.78 -20.21
N GLN A 29 -5.80 -2.84 -20.98
CA GLN A 29 -4.35 -2.73 -21.17
C GLN A 29 -3.72 -1.66 -20.27
N SER A 30 -4.52 -0.94 -19.49
CA SER A 30 -4.08 0.21 -18.70
C SER A 30 -4.49 0.09 -17.24
N LEU A 31 -3.65 0.59 -16.33
CA LEU A 31 -4.05 0.75 -14.94
C LEU A 31 -5.14 1.83 -14.86
N ILE A 32 -6.26 1.52 -14.20
CA ILE A 32 -7.38 2.46 -14.02
C ILE A 32 -7.40 2.90 -12.56
N TYR A 33 -7.18 4.20 -12.37
CA TYR A 33 -7.28 4.86 -11.07
C TYR A 33 -8.50 5.78 -11.08
N PRO A 34 -9.50 5.56 -10.20
CA PRO A 34 -10.56 6.52 -9.99
C PRO A 34 -9.99 7.85 -9.47
N LEU A 35 -10.74 8.93 -9.68
CA LEU A 35 -10.43 10.19 -9.02
C LEU A 35 -10.55 10.01 -7.50
N PRO A 36 -9.56 10.45 -6.69
CA PRO A 36 -9.66 10.41 -5.25
C PRO A 36 -10.89 11.22 -4.77
N GLU A 37 -11.81 10.56 -4.06
CA GLU A 37 -12.91 11.26 -3.39
C GLU A 37 -12.40 11.99 -2.14
N LYS A 38 -13.00 13.14 -1.83
CA LYS A 38 -12.62 13.94 -0.65
C LYS A 38 -12.75 13.09 0.62
N GLY A 39 -11.67 13.02 1.40
CA GLY A 39 -11.64 12.31 2.69
C GLY A 39 -11.22 10.83 2.62
N LEU A 40 -10.92 10.29 1.44
CA LEU A 40 -10.34 8.95 1.33
C LEU A 40 -8.88 8.95 1.80
N LYS A 41 -8.54 8.01 2.69
CA LYS A 41 -7.14 7.66 2.99
C LYS A 41 -6.59 6.82 1.83
N GLY A 42 -6.11 7.48 0.78
CA GLY A 42 -5.51 6.84 -0.40
C GLY A 42 -6.23 7.18 -1.72
N LEU A 43 -5.93 6.42 -2.78
CA LEU A 43 -6.44 6.66 -4.14
C LEU A 43 -7.79 5.99 -4.41
N GLY A 44 -8.32 5.23 -3.45
CA GLY A 44 -9.46 4.34 -3.66
C GLY A 44 -9.08 3.06 -4.40
N VAL A 45 -10.08 2.22 -4.64
CA VAL A 45 -9.95 0.93 -5.32
C VAL A 45 -9.59 1.16 -6.79
N HIS A 46 -8.38 0.77 -7.17
CA HIS A 46 -7.86 0.85 -8.54
C HIS A 46 -7.51 -0.54 -9.06
N THR A 47 -7.12 -0.63 -10.34
CA THR A 47 -6.63 -1.89 -10.90
C THR A 47 -5.11 -1.99 -10.89
N SER A 48 -4.63 -3.19 -10.59
CA SER A 48 -3.28 -3.64 -10.93
C SER A 48 -3.34 -4.93 -11.76
N PHE A 49 -2.24 -5.26 -12.42
CA PHE A 49 -2.06 -6.50 -13.16
C PHE A 49 -0.78 -7.16 -12.69
N ASP A 50 -0.78 -8.49 -12.58
CA ASP A 50 0.49 -9.22 -12.57
C ASP A 50 1.00 -9.46 -13.99
N LEU A 51 2.16 -10.11 -14.08
CA LEU A 51 2.81 -10.47 -15.33
C LEU A 51 2.00 -11.47 -16.17
N ASP A 52 1.06 -12.20 -15.54
CA ASP A 52 0.14 -13.13 -16.22
C ASP A 52 -1.15 -12.42 -16.71
N GLY A 53 -1.26 -11.10 -16.49
CA GLY A 53 -2.39 -10.29 -16.90
C GLY A 53 -3.63 -10.44 -16.01
N ILE A 54 -3.50 -11.06 -14.82
CA ILE A 54 -4.60 -11.20 -13.87
C ILE A 54 -4.88 -9.84 -13.24
N VAL A 55 -6.12 -9.37 -13.38
CA VAL A 55 -6.57 -8.11 -12.79
C VAL A 55 -6.80 -8.28 -11.30
N ARG A 56 -6.30 -7.33 -10.53
CA ARG A 56 -6.61 -7.17 -9.11
C ARG A 56 -7.27 -5.83 -8.85
N PHE A 57 -8.20 -5.82 -7.91
CA PHE A 57 -8.84 -4.61 -7.40
C PHE A 57 -8.34 -4.33 -6.01
N GLY A 58 -7.98 -3.08 -5.77
CA GLY A 58 -7.63 -2.62 -4.44
C GLY A 58 -6.63 -1.47 -4.49
N PRO A 59 -5.98 -1.20 -3.36
CA PRO A 59 -6.40 -1.68 -2.05
C PRO A 59 -7.55 -0.83 -1.50
N ASP A 60 -8.30 -1.40 -0.56
CA ASP A 60 -8.99 -0.62 0.48
C ASP A 60 -7.97 -0.13 1.55
N THR A 61 -8.46 0.56 2.60
CA THR A 61 -7.57 1.17 3.60
C THR A 61 -8.12 1.02 5.01
N PHE A 62 -7.32 0.43 5.91
CA PHE A 62 -7.61 0.32 7.35
C PHE A 62 -6.39 0.63 8.18
N ASP A 63 -6.58 1.38 9.26
CA ASP A 63 -5.56 1.45 10.32
C ASP A 63 -5.62 0.16 11.15
N ILE A 64 -4.46 -0.40 11.48
CA ILE A 64 -4.34 -1.61 12.31
C ILE A 64 -3.35 -1.38 13.45
N ASP A 65 -3.62 -1.96 14.61
CA ASP A 65 -2.72 -1.87 15.77
C ASP A 65 -1.62 -2.94 15.74
N SER A 66 -1.87 -4.06 15.04
CA SER A 66 -0.95 -5.17 14.89
C SER A 66 -0.83 -5.60 13.43
N ILE A 67 0.34 -6.11 13.06
CA ILE A 67 0.61 -6.58 11.69
C ILE A 67 -0.11 -7.92 11.50
N ASP A 68 -1.14 -7.92 10.66
CA ASP A 68 -1.86 -9.12 10.22
C ASP A 68 -2.21 -9.01 8.72
N TYR A 69 -1.74 -9.98 7.95
CA TYR A 69 -1.91 -10.05 6.49
C TYR A 69 -3.13 -10.88 6.06
N LYS A 70 -3.92 -11.44 6.99
CA LYS A 70 -5.15 -12.15 6.65
C LYS A 70 -6.08 -11.27 5.82
N VAL A 71 -6.69 -11.81 4.77
CA VAL A 71 -7.76 -11.09 4.05
C VAL A 71 -9.08 -11.62 4.58
N GLU A 72 -9.87 -10.75 5.19
CA GLU A 72 -11.17 -11.07 5.75
C GLU A 72 -12.26 -11.09 4.66
N GLU A 73 -13.30 -11.90 4.86
CA GLU A 73 -14.36 -12.13 3.86
C GLU A 73 -15.18 -10.87 3.53
N ASP A 74 -15.20 -9.90 4.45
CA ASP A 74 -15.88 -8.62 4.27
C ASP A 74 -15.20 -7.71 3.23
N ALA A 75 -13.95 -8.00 2.84
CA ALA A 75 -13.21 -7.22 1.84
C ALA A 75 -13.96 -7.10 0.51
N LEU A 76 -14.66 -8.18 0.14
CA LEU A 76 -15.44 -8.21 -1.07
C LEU A 76 -16.62 -7.23 -0.99
N GLU A 77 -17.37 -7.23 0.10
CA GLU A 77 -18.48 -6.27 0.32
C GLU A 77 -17.97 -4.83 0.39
N ALA A 78 -16.87 -4.61 1.11
CA ALA A 78 -16.29 -3.29 1.34
C ALA A 78 -15.86 -2.61 0.03
N MET A 79 -15.35 -3.36 -0.94
CA MET A 79 -14.88 -2.82 -2.21
C MET A 79 -15.90 -2.89 -3.35
N TRP A 80 -16.93 -3.75 -3.25
CA TRP A 80 -17.86 -4.01 -4.35
C TRP A 80 -18.50 -2.74 -4.91
N GLN A 81 -18.97 -1.85 -4.04
CA GLN A 81 -19.61 -0.59 -4.46
C GLN A 81 -18.67 0.29 -5.31
N ALA A 82 -17.40 0.40 -4.90
CA ALA A 82 -16.40 1.15 -5.65
C ALA A 82 -16.09 0.47 -7.00
N ILE A 83 -15.99 -0.86 -7.01
CA ILE A 83 -15.70 -1.64 -8.22
C ILE A 83 -16.84 -1.48 -9.24
N GLN A 84 -18.10 -1.75 -8.88
CA GLN A 84 -19.23 -1.71 -9.82
C GLN A 84 -19.52 -0.30 -10.38
N LYS A 85 -19.18 0.75 -9.59
CA LYS A 85 -19.32 2.15 -10.01
C LYS A 85 -18.39 2.44 -11.19
N THR A 86 -17.12 2.04 -11.07
CA THR A 86 -16.05 2.38 -12.02
C THR A 86 -15.92 1.36 -13.16
N PHE A 87 -16.06 0.07 -12.88
CA PHE A 87 -15.75 -1.02 -13.81
C PHE A 87 -17.03 -1.70 -14.29
N LYS A 88 -17.23 -1.77 -15.61
CA LYS A 88 -18.40 -2.39 -16.24
C LYS A 88 -18.12 -3.83 -16.65
N GLY A 89 -19.18 -4.66 -16.68
CA GLY A 89 -19.10 -6.06 -17.13
C GLY A 89 -18.46 -7.03 -16.13
N ILE A 90 -18.32 -6.61 -14.87
CA ILE A 90 -17.83 -7.41 -13.76
C ILE A 90 -19.01 -7.74 -12.86
N GLU A 91 -19.15 -9.01 -12.51
CA GLU A 91 -20.09 -9.47 -11.51
C GLU A 91 -19.37 -9.75 -10.19
N LYS A 92 -20.10 -9.68 -9.10
CA LYS A 92 -19.54 -9.88 -7.76
C LYS A 92 -18.97 -11.30 -7.58
N SER A 93 -19.60 -12.30 -8.19
CA SER A 93 -19.14 -13.69 -8.28
C SER A 93 -17.85 -13.87 -9.06
N ASP A 94 -17.45 -12.89 -9.88
CA ASP A 94 -16.17 -12.93 -10.60
C ASP A 94 -14.99 -12.61 -9.66
N LEU A 95 -15.23 -12.16 -8.41
CA LEU A 95 -14.20 -11.72 -7.47
C LEU A 95 -13.91 -12.77 -6.40
N SER A 96 -12.65 -12.88 -6.01
CA SER A 96 -12.20 -13.68 -4.86
C SER A 96 -11.17 -12.91 -4.03
N LEU A 97 -11.04 -13.27 -2.75
CA LEU A 97 -9.98 -12.74 -1.89
C LEU A 97 -8.60 -13.11 -2.46
N ASP A 98 -7.62 -12.22 -2.33
CA ASP A 98 -6.25 -12.47 -2.79
C ASP A 98 -5.25 -12.23 -1.65
N TYR A 99 -4.58 -11.08 -1.61
CA TYR A 99 -3.58 -10.76 -0.59
C TYR A 99 -3.84 -9.41 0.10
N ALA A 100 -3.10 -9.14 1.17
CA ALA A 100 -3.03 -7.83 1.81
C ALA A 100 -1.59 -7.29 1.82
N GLY A 101 -1.45 -5.98 1.75
CA GLY A 101 -0.22 -5.25 2.04
C GLY A 101 -0.41 -4.35 3.25
N ILE A 102 0.66 -4.06 3.98
CA ILE A 102 0.65 -3.14 5.12
C ILE A 102 1.69 -2.05 4.86
N ARG A 103 1.24 -0.79 4.84
CA ARG A 103 2.10 0.38 4.69
C ARG A 103 2.73 0.72 6.04
N ALA A 104 4.05 0.87 6.04
CA ALA A 104 4.81 1.32 7.18
C ALA A 104 4.83 2.85 7.21
N LYS A 105 3.82 3.48 7.81
CA LYS A 105 3.78 4.95 8.00
C LYS A 105 4.40 5.34 9.33
N ILE A 106 4.76 6.61 9.48
CA ILE A 106 5.17 7.20 10.75
C ILE A 106 4.06 8.13 11.22
N ARG A 107 3.63 7.99 12.48
CA ARG A 107 2.55 8.80 13.04
C ARG A 107 2.96 10.27 13.05
N GLY A 108 2.10 11.12 12.47
CA GLY A 108 2.32 12.57 12.40
C GLY A 108 3.34 13.01 11.35
N ASN A 109 3.80 12.10 10.49
CA ASN A 109 4.66 12.42 9.36
C ASN A 109 4.17 11.72 8.09
N ASP A 110 3.93 12.51 7.06
CA ASP A 110 3.42 12.04 5.77
C ASP A 110 4.52 11.84 4.70
N ASP A 111 5.79 12.01 5.08
CA ASP A 111 6.95 11.83 4.19
C ASP A 111 7.91 10.72 4.65
N PHE A 112 8.81 10.28 3.77
CA PHE A 112 9.88 9.35 4.09
C PHE A 112 10.88 9.99 5.06
N ILE A 113 11.35 9.21 6.04
CA ILE A 113 12.44 9.64 6.93
C ILE A 113 13.69 8.85 6.52
N ILE A 114 14.67 9.56 5.96
CA ILE A 114 15.96 9.00 5.56
C ILE A 114 17.05 9.77 6.28
N GLN A 115 17.71 9.14 7.25
CA GLN A 115 18.61 9.83 8.18
C GLN A 115 19.67 8.91 8.79
N SER A 116 20.64 9.50 9.48
CA SER A 116 21.67 8.79 10.27
C SER A 116 21.77 9.40 11.67
N PRO A 117 20.86 9.09 12.61
CA PRO A 117 20.81 9.75 13.92
C PRO A 117 22.00 9.37 14.82
N LEU A 118 22.71 8.28 14.49
CA LEU A 118 23.89 7.80 15.19
C LEU A 118 24.96 7.42 14.17
N LYS A 119 26.24 7.54 14.55
CA LYS A 119 27.35 7.16 13.67
C LYS A 119 27.28 5.68 13.30
N GLY A 120 27.30 5.39 12.00
CA GLY A 120 27.26 4.02 11.48
C GLY A 120 25.87 3.36 11.53
N TYR A 121 24.80 4.14 11.77
CA TYR A 121 23.43 3.65 11.78
C TYR A 121 22.54 4.54 10.93
N VAL A 122 22.09 3.98 9.81
CA VAL A 122 21.24 4.64 8.82
C VAL A 122 19.82 4.09 8.92
N GLU A 123 18.83 4.95 8.70
CA GLU A 123 17.42 4.62 8.76
C GLU A 123 16.71 5.04 7.49
N CYS A 124 15.81 4.18 7.02
CA CYS A 124 14.80 4.48 6.02
C CYS A 124 13.45 4.07 6.62
N LEU A 125 12.73 5.04 7.17
CA LEU A 125 11.47 4.85 7.88
C LEU A 125 10.34 5.49 7.10
N GLY A 126 9.11 5.00 7.31
CA GLY A 126 7.97 5.60 6.61
C GLY A 126 7.91 5.28 5.12
N ILE A 127 8.69 4.31 4.62
CA ILE A 127 8.79 4.00 3.17
C ILE A 127 7.52 3.28 2.70
N GLU A 128 6.43 4.04 2.58
CA GLU A 128 5.16 3.62 2.00
C GLU A 128 5.15 3.86 0.48
N SER A 129 3.98 3.98 -0.15
CA SER A 129 3.90 4.37 -1.57
C SER A 129 4.41 5.82 -1.75
N PRO A 130 5.28 6.11 -2.74
CA PRO A 130 5.75 5.28 -3.86
C PRO A 130 7.15 4.69 -3.66
N GLY A 131 7.41 4.03 -2.53
CA GLY A 131 8.73 3.58 -2.07
C GLY A 131 9.41 2.59 -3.02
N LEU A 132 8.66 1.71 -3.69
CA LEU A 132 9.21 0.84 -4.72
C LEU A 132 9.80 1.67 -5.88
N THR A 133 9.03 2.61 -6.41
CA THR A 133 9.45 3.52 -7.48
C THR A 133 10.64 4.40 -7.05
N ALA A 134 10.64 4.86 -5.80
CA ALA A 134 11.69 5.69 -5.25
C ALA A 134 12.96 4.91 -4.82
N SER A 135 12.90 3.58 -4.72
CA SER A 135 13.97 2.76 -4.14
C SER A 135 15.36 2.98 -4.75
N PRO A 136 15.55 3.19 -6.08
CA PRO A 136 16.87 3.47 -6.62
C PRO A 136 17.41 4.84 -6.19
N ALA A 137 16.54 5.85 -6.09
CA ALA A 137 16.92 7.19 -5.64
C ALA A 137 17.27 7.20 -4.14
N ILE A 138 16.51 6.46 -3.34
CA ILE A 138 16.80 6.24 -1.92
C ILE A 138 18.19 5.64 -1.77
N ALA A 139 18.47 4.52 -2.46
CA ALA A 139 19.77 3.85 -2.38
C ALA A 139 20.93 4.79 -2.76
N LYS A 140 20.78 5.57 -3.84
CA LYS A 140 21.77 6.57 -4.26
C LYS A 140 21.99 7.62 -3.16
N TYR A 141 20.92 8.17 -2.60
CA TYR A 141 21.02 9.18 -1.55
C TYR A 141 21.77 8.65 -0.32
N LEU A 142 21.50 7.41 0.09
CA LEU A 142 22.19 6.77 1.21
C LEU A 142 23.71 6.72 0.98
N VAL A 143 24.14 6.24 -0.18
CA VAL A 143 25.57 6.09 -0.52
C VAL A 143 26.27 7.44 -0.63
N GLU A 144 25.60 8.46 -1.18
CA GLU A 144 26.24 9.76 -1.44
C GLU A 144 26.25 10.68 -0.22
N ASN A 145 25.34 10.50 0.74
CA ASN A 145 25.12 11.49 1.80
C ASN A 145 25.20 10.93 3.22
N LEU A 146 25.00 9.62 3.42
CA LEU A 146 24.83 9.03 4.76
C LEU A 146 25.78 7.87 5.09
N LEU A 147 26.47 7.31 4.08
CA LEU A 147 27.49 6.26 4.22
C LEU A 147 28.89 6.83 3.95
#